data_AF-K7FDU1-F1
#
_entry.id   AF-K7FDU1-F1
#
_cell.length_a   1.000
_cell.length_b   1.000
_cell.length_c   1.000
_cell.angle_alpha   90.00
_cell.angle_beta   90.00
_cell.angle_gamma   90.00
#
_symmetry.space_group_name_H-M   'P 1'
#
loop_
_entity.id
_entity.type
_entity.pdbx_description
1 polymer ?
#
loop_
_entity_poly.entity_id
_entity_poly.type
_entity_poly.pdbx_seq_one_letter_code
_entity_poly.pdbx_strand_id
1 'polypeptide(L)'
;MPFQAEFFVRNRDVEEVLPPDAQKQFQQALDTMLEQKDWSIVNITSALDRGGRVPLPIEGRKEGVYIKVGSRRPFSDCLVKATSSDNQFRCSLEQQPVIPCYDSFSPQFQIDWCNVTLTDLSGLSTAEGTPVWGDGVLEDASEYNPPTDSPEKAFLADYLLTILLPLLVALLLCLLLAYVMYGRREGLHKRDMKTSDIQMVHHNTIHSNTEELRHMASSRDVPRPLSTLPMFNVRTGERVSPLPGRHDSAHVPLILAQQ
;
A
#
# COMPACT_ATOMS: atom_id res chain seq x y z
N MET A 1 25.98 -21.77 -2.03
CA MET A 1 27.26 -21.09 -2.34
C MET A 1 27.46 -20.01 -1.29
N PRO A 2 28.54 -20.09 -0.49
CA PRO A 2 28.73 -19.25 0.68
C PRO A 2 29.01 -17.79 0.35
N PHE A 3 29.73 -17.46 -0.73
CA PHE A 3 30.01 -16.08 -1.10
C PHE A 3 29.08 -15.66 -2.23
N GLN A 4 28.36 -14.55 -2.05
CA GLN A 4 27.44 -14.01 -3.05
C GLN A 4 27.76 -12.53 -3.31
N ALA A 5 27.77 -12.15 -4.58
CA ALA A 5 27.94 -10.78 -5.03
C ALA A 5 26.76 -10.40 -5.93
N GLU A 6 26.30 -9.17 -5.83
CA GLU A 6 25.20 -8.66 -6.62
C GLU A 6 25.62 -7.40 -7.36
N PHE A 7 25.42 -7.41 -8.67
CA PHE A 7 25.78 -6.33 -9.58
C PHE A 7 24.53 -5.70 -10.17
N PHE A 8 24.44 -4.38 -10.10
CA PHE A 8 23.41 -3.63 -10.82
C PHE A 8 23.88 -3.25 -12.22
N VAL A 9 23.15 -3.67 -13.25
CA VAL A 9 23.42 -3.35 -14.65
C VAL A 9 22.38 -2.35 -15.15
N ARG A 10 22.83 -1.18 -15.63
CA ARG A 10 21.95 -0.05 -15.99
C ARG A 10 21.38 -0.13 -17.40
N ASN A 11 22.08 -0.78 -18.33
CA ASN A 11 21.78 -0.73 -19.77
C ASN A 11 21.02 -1.96 -20.29
N ARG A 12 20.48 -2.81 -19.42
CA ARG A 12 19.81 -4.07 -19.78
C ARG A 12 18.54 -4.27 -18.97
N ASP A 13 17.56 -4.89 -19.60
CA ASP A 13 16.34 -5.36 -18.93
C ASP A 13 16.44 -6.87 -18.67
N VAL A 14 15.58 -7.40 -17.79
CA VAL A 14 15.59 -8.83 -17.42
C VAL A 14 15.47 -9.73 -18.65
N GLU A 15 14.56 -9.40 -19.57
CA GLU A 15 14.30 -10.18 -20.78
C GLU A 15 15.53 -10.32 -21.69
N GLU A 16 16.46 -9.37 -21.65
CA GLU A 16 17.69 -9.40 -22.45
C GLU A 16 18.80 -10.25 -21.83
N VAL A 17 18.75 -10.46 -20.51
CA VAL A 17 19.77 -11.20 -19.75
C VAL A 17 19.33 -12.63 -19.44
N LEU A 18 18.04 -12.93 -19.50
CA LEU A 18 17.52 -14.30 -19.35
C LEU A 18 18.07 -15.31 -20.38
N PRO A 19 18.28 -14.98 -21.67
CA PRO A 19 18.82 -15.91 -22.65
C PRO A 19 20.20 -16.48 -22.26
N PRO A 20 20.48 -17.77 -22.53
CA PRO A 20 21.71 -18.43 -22.10
C PRO A 20 22.98 -17.80 -22.70
N ASP A 21 22.87 -17.20 -23.89
CA ASP A 21 24.01 -16.56 -24.55
C ASP A 21 24.43 -15.26 -23.83
N ALA A 22 23.45 -14.46 -23.38
CA ALA A 22 23.72 -13.25 -22.61
C ALA A 22 24.31 -13.60 -21.23
N GLN A 23 23.81 -14.65 -20.57
CA GLN A 23 24.37 -15.15 -19.32
C GLN A 23 25.82 -15.62 -19.47
N LYS A 24 26.14 -16.34 -20.56
CA LYS A 24 27.52 -16.76 -20.85
C LYS A 24 28.44 -15.57 -21.11
N GLN A 25 27.98 -14.55 -21.83
CA GLN A 25 28.76 -13.33 -22.05
C GLN A 25 29.05 -12.61 -20.73
N PHE A 26 28.05 -12.51 -19.85
CA PHE A 26 28.23 -11.92 -18.53
C PHE A 26 29.22 -12.74 -17.67
N GLN A 27 29.09 -14.08 -17.67
CA GLN A 27 30.02 -14.96 -16.96
C GLN A 27 31.46 -14.82 -17.49
N GLN A 28 31.66 -14.74 -18.80
CA GLN A 28 32.99 -14.53 -19.39
C GLN A 28 33.61 -13.20 -18.98
N ALA A 29 32.82 -12.13 -18.94
CA ALA A 29 33.28 -10.83 -18.46
C ALA A 29 33.68 -10.91 -16.97
N LEU A 30 32.84 -11.53 -16.16
CA LEU A 30 33.09 -11.73 -14.72
C LEU A 30 34.36 -12.56 -14.47
N ASP A 31 34.53 -13.67 -15.18
CA ASP A 31 35.71 -14.54 -15.08
C ASP A 31 37.00 -13.79 -15.46
N THR A 32 36.91 -12.92 -16.47
CA THR A 32 38.04 -12.09 -16.91
C THR A 32 38.42 -11.05 -15.87
N MET A 33 37.43 -10.39 -15.26
CA MET A 33 37.68 -9.38 -14.22
C MET A 33 38.24 -10.01 -12.94
N LEU A 34 37.71 -11.15 -12.55
CA LEU A 34 38.03 -11.80 -11.29
C LEU A 34 39.23 -12.75 -11.39
N GLU A 35 39.70 -13.04 -12.60
CA GLU A 35 40.72 -14.05 -12.90
C GLU A 35 40.39 -15.43 -12.31
N GLN A 36 39.09 -15.72 -12.12
CA GLN A 36 38.57 -16.91 -11.43
C GLN A 36 37.29 -17.40 -12.11
N LYS A 37 37.19 -18.71 -12.35
CA LYS A 37 36.05 -19.36 -13.04
C LYS A 37 35.03 -20.04 -12.11
N ASP A 38 35.03 -19.68 -10.83
CA ASP A 38 34.23 -20.35 -9.79
C ASP A 38 32.90 -19.63 -9.52
N TRP A 39 32.55 -18.64 -10.35
CA TRP A 39 31.35 -17.83 -10.19
C TRP A 39 30.22 -18.33 -11.08
N SER A 40 29.03 -18.47 -10.51
CA SER A 40 27.82 -18.84 -11.25
C SER A 40 26.70 -17.87 -10.96
N ILE A 41 25.84 -17.63 -11.94
CA ILE A 41 24.64 -16.80 -11.76
C ILE A 41 23.64 -17.59 -10.91
N VAL A 42 23.25 -16.99 -9.78
CA VAL A 42 22.30 -17.58 -8.82
C VAL A 42 20.90 -17.02 -9.06
N ASN A 43 20.80 -15.71 -9.31
CA ASN A 43 19.51 -15.06 -9.52
C ASN A 43 19.66 -13.85 -10.44
N ILE A 44 18.62 -13.55 -11.22
CA ILE A 44 18.49 -12.37 -12.05
C ILE A 44 17.15 -11.73 -11.68
N THR A 45 17.18 -10.53 -11.12
CA THR A 45 15.97 -9.84 -10.65
C THR A 45 15.82 -8.49 -11.32
N SER A 46 14.59 -8.13 -11.68
CA SER A 46 14.31 -6.81 -12.24
C SER A 46 14.59 -5.72 -11.21
N ALA A 47 15.08 -4.57 -11.66
CA ALA A 47 15.10 -3.37 -10.82
C ALA A 47 13.69 -2.97 -10.35
N LEU A 48 12.66 -3.34 -11.14
CA LEU A 48 11.26 -3.04 -10.82
C LEU A 48 10.71 -3.89 -9.67
N ASP A 49 11.20 -5.12 -9.49
CA ASP A 49 10.69 -6.02 -8.44
C ASP A 49 11.08 -5.58 -7.02
N ARG A 50 12.07 -4.68 -6.88
CA ARG A 50 12.55 -4.16 -5.59
C ARG A 50 11.85 -2.87 -5.13
N GLY A 51 10.60 -2.68 -5.54
CA GLY A 51 9.81 -1.50 -5.19
C GLY A 51 9.69 -0.47 -6.32
N GLY A 52 9.86 -0.92 -7.56
CA GLY A 52 9.70 -0.08 -8.75
C GLY A 52 8.25 0.05 -9.22
N ARG A 53 8.08 0.95 -10.17
CA ARG A 53 6.81 1.25 -10.85
C ARG A 53 6.45 0.10 -11.81
N VAL A 54 5.21 0.07 -12.29
CA VAL A 54 4.83 -0.77 -13.43
C VAL A 54 5.76 -0.44 -14.62
N PRO A 55 6.32 -1.44 -15.33
CA PRO A 55 7.17 -1.21 -16.49
C PRO A 55 6.43 -0.35 -17.52
N LEU A 56 7.06 0.74 -17.95
CA LEU A 56 6.56 1.57 -19.04
C LEU A 56 7.50 1.36 -20.22
N PRO A 57 7.01 0.87 -21.37
CA PRO A 57 7.83 0.69 -22.56
C PRO A 57 8.21 2.05 -23.14
N ILE A 58 9.29 2.64 -22.61
CA ILE A 58 9.86 3.91 -23.08
C ILE A 58 11.09 3.55 -23.93
N GLU A 59 11.02 3.84 -25.23
CA GLU A 59 12.14 3.57 -26.12
C GLU A 59 13.42 4.28 -25.65
N GLY A 60 14.51 3.53 -25.59
CA GLY A 60 15.83 4.03 -25.20
C GLY A 60 16.08 4.17 -23.70
N ARG A 61 15.10 3.82 -22.83
CA ARG A 61 15.29 3.85 -21.38
C ARG A 61 15.13 2.46 -20.79
N LYS A 62 16.25 1.85 -20.40
CA LYS A 62 16.32 0.55 -19.73
C LYS A 62 16.08 0.72 -18.23
N GLU A 63 15.34 -0.19 -17.61
CA GLU A 63 15.06 -0.14 -16.17
C GLU A 63 16.22 -0.65 -15.32
N GLY A 64 17.06 -1.50 -15.92
CA GLY A 64 18.19 -2.12 -15.26
C GLY A 64 17.84 -3.46 -14.61
N VAL A 65 18.88 -4.24 -14.33
CA VAL A 65 18.77 -5.60 -13.80
C VAL A 65 19.80 -5.83 -12.71
N TYR A 66 19.39 -6.51 -11.65
CA TYR A 66 20.30 -7.01 -10.62
C TYR A 66 20.69 -8.45 -10.95
N ILE A 67 21.98 -8.69 -11.12
CA ILE A 67 22.53 -10.02 -11.38
C ILE A 67 23.27 -10.46 -10.13
N LYS A 68 22.75 -11.50 -9.49
CA LYS A 68 23.33 -12.11 -8.31
C LYS A 68 24.16 -13.31 -8.72
N VAL A 69 25.44 -13.30 -8.37
CA VAL A 69 26.39 -14.37 -8.62
C VAL A 69 26.88 -14.97 -7.31
N GLY A 70 27.19 -16.25 -7.32
CA GLY A 70 27.67 -16.99 -6.17
C GLY A 70 28.92 -17.79 -6.51
N SER A 71 29.80 -17.93 -5.53
CA SER A 71 31.00 -18.75 -5.62
C SER A 71 31.27 -19.50 -4.31
N ARG A 72 32.18 -20.46 -4.38
CA ARG A 72 32.69 -21.19 -3.21
C ARG A 72 33.96 -20.56 -2.62
N ARG A 73 34.64 -19.71 -3.38
CA ARG A 73 35.86 -19.01 -2.98
C ARG A 73 35.53 -17.63 -2.42
N PRO A 74 36.38 -17.09 -1.53
CA PRO A 74 36.19 -15.74 -1.02
C PRO A 74 36.27 -14.69 -2.15
N PHE A 75 35.75 -13.49 -1.87
CA PHE A 75 35.80 -12.36 -2.79
C PHE A 75 37.26 -12.00 -3.15
N SER A 76 37.48 -11.59 -4.40
CA SER A 76 38.78 -11.06 -4.81
C SER A 76 39.06 -9.73 -4.13
N ASP A 77 40.34 -9.40 -3.91
CA ASP A 77 40.77 -8.13 -3.31
C ASP A 77 40.19 -6.92 -4.04
N CYS A 78 39.98 -7.06 -5.35
CA CYS A 78 39.37 -6.02 -6.13
C CYS A 78 37.90 -5.77 -5.77
N LEU A 79 37.07 -6.83 -5.67
CA LEU A 79 35.66 -6.66 -5.30
C LEU A 79 35.53 -6.05 -3.91
N VAL A 80 36.37 -6.49 -2.97
CA VAL A 80 36.40 -5.94 -1.61
C VAL A 80 36.76 -4.45 -1.62
N LYS A 81 37.73 -4.04 -2.44
CA LYS A 81 38.09 -2.62 -2.62
C LYS A 81 37.01 -1.83 -3.34
N ALA A 82 36.32 -2.42 -4.31
CA ALA A 82 35.22 -1.78 -5.03
C ALA A 82 34.09 -1.40 -4.06
N THR A 83 33.76 -2.26 -3.09
CA THR A 83 32.74 -2.00 -2.07
C THR A 83 33.29 -1.38 -0.77
N SER A 84 34.49 -0.82 -0.80
CA SER A 84 35.11 -0.18 0.37
C SER A 84 34.35 1.07 0.82
N SER A 85 34.50 1.45 2.11
CA SER A 85 33.89 2.66 2.67
C SER A 85 34.28 3.93 1.93
N ASP A 86 35.52 4.01 1.43
CA ASP A 86 36.01 5.17 0.67
C ASP A 86 35.28 5.31 -0.65
N ASN A 87 35.04 4.20 -1.35
CA ASN A 87 34.28 4.20 -2.60
C ASN A 87 32.79 4.46 -2.35
N GLN A 88 32.20 3.94 -1.27
CA GLN A 88 30.84 4.28 -0.86
C GLN A 88 30.69 5.77 -0.54
N PHE A 89 31.69 6.38 0.11
CA PHE A 89 31.70 7.82 0.36
C PHE A 89 31.81 8.62 -0.94
N ARG A 90 32.64 8.21 -1.90
CA ARG A 90 32.70 8.84 -3.23
C ARG A 90 31.36 8.76 -3.97
N CYS A 91 30.71 7.60 -3.92
CA CYS A 91 29.37 7.42 -4.49
C CYS A 91 28.33 8.35 -3.85
N SER A 92 28.42 8.60 -2.53
CA SER A 92 27.55 9.55 -1.84
C SER A 92 27.77 11.01 -2.28
N LEU A 93 28.95 11.33 -2.81
CA LEU A 93 29.31 12.62 -3.38
C LEU A 93 29.10 12.69 -4.89
N GLU A 94 28.42 11.70 -5.49
CA GLU A 94 28.24 11.55 -6.94
C GLU A 94 29.57 11.51 -7.72
N GLN A 95 30.65 11.11 -7.06
CA GLN A 95 31.97 10.94 -7.67
C GLN A 95 32.18 9.49 -8.10
N GLN A 96 32.89 9.30 -9.21
CA GLN A 96 33.20 7.97 -9.73
C GLN A 96 34.12 7.21 -8.74
N PRO A 97 33.76 5.97 -8.35
CA PRO A 97 34.59 5.16 -7.45
C PRO A 97 35.92 4.79 -8.12
N VAL A 98 36.98 4.66 -7.30
CA VAL A 98 38.29 4.22 -7.77
C VAL A 98 38.36 2.71 -7.60
N ILE A 99 38.25 1.99 -8.72
CA ILE A 99 38.18 0.54 -8.73
C ILE A 99 39.49 0.00 -9.32
N PRO A 100 40.15 -0.94 -8.62
CA PRO A 100 41.43 -1.48 -9.10
C PRO A 100 41.27 -2.53 -10.22
N CYS A 101 40.06 -3.03 -10.46
CA CYS A 101 39.77 -3.95 -11.56
C CYS A 101 39.67 -3.22 -12.90
N TYR A 102 39.99 -3.96 -13.95
CA TYR A 102 39.59 -3.62 -15.30
C TYR A 102 38.10 -3.93 -15.50
N ASP A 103 37.36 -2.97 -16.06
CA ASP A 103 35.94 -3.13 -16.40
C ASP A 103 35.78 -3.93 -17.70
N SER A 104 35.82 -5.26 -17.59
CA SER A 104 35.61 -6.21 -18.70
C SER A 104 34.16 -6.31 -19.16
N PHE A 105 33.22 -5.67 -18.45
CA PHE A 105 31.79 -5.70 -18.76
C PHE A 105 31.42 -4.71 -19.87
N SER A 106 32.18 -3.63 -19.99
CA SER A 106 32.01 -2.63 -21.04
C SER A 106 32.43 -3.17 -22.41
N PRO A 107 31.67 -2.92 -23.50
CA PRO A 107 30.49 -2.04 -23.59
C PRO A 107 29.14 -2.74 -23.39
N GLN A 108 29.11 -4.06 -23.27
CA GLN A 108 27.87 -4.85 -23.32
C GLN A 108 27.01 -4.69 -22.08
N PHE A 109 27.65 -4.56 -20.91
CA PHE A 109 27.00 -4.40 -19.61
C PHE A 109 27.61 -3.19 -18.89
N GLN A 110 26.78 -2.18 -18.62
CA GLN A 110 27.16 -0.99 -17.86
C GLN A 110 26.84 -1.22 -16.39
N ILE A 111 27.84 -1.65 -15.62
CA ILE A 111 27.70 -1.87 -14.19
C ILE A 111 27.65 -0.53 -13.44
N ASP A 112 26.77 -0.44 -12.47
CA ASP A 112 26.78 0.60 -11.46
C ASP A 112 27.54 0.14 -10.23
N TRP A 113 28.81 0.53 -10.17
CA TRP A 113 29.72 0.16 -9.08
C TRP A 113 29.33 0.73 -7.72
N CYS A 114 28.50 1.77 -7.69
CA CYS A 114 27.95 2.32 -6.46
C CYS A 114 26.83 1.46 -5.88
N ASN A 115 26.28 0.53 -6.69
CA ASN A 115 25.19 -0.35 -6.31
C ASN A 115 25.61 -1.82 -6.48
N VAL A 116 26.75 -2.15 -5.87
CA VAL A 116 27.27 -3.51 -5.76
C VAL A 116 27.25 -3.93 -4.31
N THR A 117 26.69 -5.10 -4.02
CA THR A 117 26.63 -5.65 -2.66
C THR A 117 27.33 -6.99 -2.58
N LEU A 118 28.12 -7.19 -1.51
CA LEU A 118 28.79 -8.45 -1.21
C LEU A 118 28.16 -9.04 0.05
N THR A 119 27.76 -10.30 -0.02
CA THR A 119 27.13 -11.04 1.08
C THR A 119 27.93 -12.30 1.35
N ASP A 120 28.48 -12.41 2.55
CA ASP A 120 29.13 -13.62 3.05
C ASP A 120 28.13 -14.45 3.86
N LEU A 121 27.73 -15.59 3.30
CA LEU A 121 26.83 -16.58 3.91
C LEU A 121 27.61 -17.74 4.54
N SER A 122 28.94 -17.71 4.57
CA SER A 122 29.75 -18.79 5.18
C SER A 122 29.39 -19.01 6.66
N GLY A 123 29.05 -17.95 7.40
CA GLY A 123 28.60 -18.00 8.79
C GLY A 123 27.14 -18.44 8.99
N LEU A 124 26.31 -18.42 7.95
CA LEU A 124 24.90 -18.83 8.00
C LEU A 124 24.69 -20.31 7.63
N SER A 125 25.74 -20.98 7.14
CA SER A 125 25.68 -22.37 6.67
C SER A 125 25.45 -23.44 7.76
N THR A 126 25.24 -23.06 9.02
CA THR A 126 24.99 -24.01 10.13
C THR A 126 23.51 -24.10 10.55
N ALA A 127 22.58 -23.38 9.90
CA ALA A 127 21.18 -23.38 10.34
C ALA A 127 20.10 -23.49 9.24
N GLU A 128 20.44 -23.60 7.96
CA GLU A 128 19.46 -23.93 6.93
C GLU A 128 19.80 -25.27 6.30
N GLY A 129 19.11 -26.30 6.77
CA GLY A 129 18.97 -27.55 6.03
C GLY A 129 18.50 -27.22 4.62
N THR A 130 19.17 -27.80 3.64
CA THR A 130 18.73 -27.74 2.24
C THR A 130 17.26 -28.15 2.16
N PRO A 131 16.35 -27.30 1.63
CA PRO A 131 14.99 -27.74 1.39
C PRO A 131 15.05 -28.80 0.29
N VAL A 132 14.93 -30.07 0.68
CA VAL A 132 14.70 -31.17 -0.24
C VAL A 132 13.27 -31.01 -0.74
N TRP A 133 13.13 -30.55 -1.98
CA TRP A 133 11.85 -30.58 -2.67
C TRP A 133 11.48 -32.04 -2.89
N GLY A 134 10.49 -32.53 -2.13
CA GLY A 134 9.92 -33.85 -2.37
C GLY A 134 9.22 -33.90 -3.72
N ASP A 135 9.07 -35.10 -4.29
CA ASP A 135 8.54 -35.36 -5.63
C ASP A 135 7.06 -34.92 -5.83
N GLY A 136 6.44 -34.31 -4.82
CA GLY A 136 5.06 -33.82 -4.87
C GLY A 136 3.98 -34.91 -4.88
N VAL A 137 4.38 -36.19 -4.84
CA VAL A 137 3.50 -37.36 -4.80
C VAL A 137 3.44 -37.89 -3.38
N LEU A 138 2.23 -37.91 -2.80
CA LEU A 138 1.99 -38.52 -1.50
C LEU A 138 2.03 -40.04 -1.69
N GLU A 139 3.01 -40.73 -1.10
CA GLU A 139 2.96 -42.19 -0.99
C GLU A 139 1.81 -42.57 -0.03
N ASP A 140 0.92 -43.46 -0.47
CA ASP A 140 -0.38 -43.81 0.13
C ASP A 140 -0.35 -44.38 1.57
N ALA A 141 0.78 -44.34 2.27
CA ALA A 141 0.89 -44.85 3.64
C ALA A 141 2.01 -44.22 4.51
N SER A 142 2.54 -43.04 4.17
CA SER A 142 3.49 -42.37 5.07
C SER A 142 2.76 -41.62 6.19
N GLU A 143 2.92 -42.08 7.43
CA GLU A 143 2.37 -41.41 8.60
C GLU A 143 3.05 -40.05 8.77
N TYR A 144 2.25 -38.98 8.73
CA TYR A 144 2.70 -37.60 8.83
C TYR A 144 3.38 -37.36 10.19
N ASN A 145 4.71 -37.23 10.19
CA ASN A 145 5.50 -37.02 11.40
C ASN A 145 6.27 -35.69 11.29
N PRO A 146 5.60 -34.54 11.53
CA PRO A 146 6.24 -33.24 11.42
C PRO A 146 7.30 -33.06 12.52
N PRO A 147 8.40 -32.34 12.25
CA PRO A 147 9.37 -31.97 13.28
C PRO A 147 8.66 -31.22 14.43
N THR A 148 8.78 -31.76 15.64
CA THR A 148 8.06 -31.25 16.83
C THR A 148 8.66 -29.97 17.41
N ASP A 149 9.90 -29.63 17.03
CA ASP A 149 10.57 -28.41 17.49
C ASP A 149 10.29 -27.24 16.56
N SER A 150 9.18 -26.55 16.82
CA SER A 150 9.00 -25.16 16.41
C SER A 150 9.43 -24.26 17.57
N PRO A 151 10.20 -23.17 17.34
CA PRO A 151 10.45 -22.19 18.41
C PRO A 151 9.09 -21.71 18.92
N GLU A 152 8.86 -21.78 20.24
CA GLU A 152 7.64 -21.30 20.87
C GLU A 152 7.49 -19.80 20.58
N LYS A 153 6.79 -19.47 19.49
CA LYS A 153 6.42 -18.09 19.21
C LYS A 153 5.41 -17.70 20.27
N ALA A 154 5.82 -16.80 21.16
CA ALA A 154 4.97 -16.26 22.21
C ALA A 154 3.92 -15.31 21.60
N PHE A 155 2.95 -15.87 20.88
CA PHE A 155 1.85 -15.13 20.24
C PHE A 155 0.93 -14.44 21.25
N LEU A 156 1.04 -14.76 22.54
CA LEU A 156 0.29 -14.11 23.61
C LEU A 156 0.54 -12.59 23.64
N ALA A 157 1.78 -12.14 23.44
CA ALA A 157 2.09 -10.71 23.47
C ALA A 157 1.42 -9.96 22.31
N ASP A 158 1.50 -10.50 21.10
CA ASP A 158 0.88 -9.92 19.90
C ASP A 158 -0.65 -9.99 19.96
N TYR A 159 -1.21 -11.06 20.52
CA TYR A 159 -2.65 -11.20 20.75
C TYR A 159 -3.16 -10.19 21.79
N LEU A 160 -2.42 -10.01 22.90
CA LEU A 160 -2.75 -9.00 23.90
C LEU A 160 -2.64 -7.60 23.31
N LEU A 161 -1.62 -7.30 22.51
CA LEU A 161 -1.46 -6.00 21.86
C LEU A 161 -2.61 -5.71 20.89
N THR A 162 -2.99 -6.67 20.05
CA THR A 162 -4.06 -6.53 19.05
C THR A 162 -5.44 -6.36 19.68
N ILE A 163 -5.69 -6.90 20.87
CA ILE A 163 -6.99 -6.77 21.57
C ILE A 163 -7.02 -5.59 22.54
N LEU A 164 -5.96 -5.41 23.34
CA LEU A 164 -5.94 -4.42 24.41
C LEU A 164 -5.83 -3.00 23.87
N LEU A 165 -5.12 -2.80 22.76
CA LEU A 165 -4.98 -1.50 22.11
C LEU A 165 -6.34 -0.94 21.62
N PRO A 166 -7.14 -1.64 20.79
CA PRO A 166 -8.44 -1.12 20.37
C PRO A 166 -9.42 -1.01 21.53
N LEU A 167 -9.35 -1.90 22.53
CA LEU A 167 -10.18 -1.81 23.74
C LEU A 167 -9.90 -0.52 24.53
N LEU A 168 -8.62 -0.17 24.70
CA LEU A 168 -8.22 1.06 25.40
C LEU A 168 -8.66 2.31 24.64
N VAL A 169 -8.51 2.31 23.31
CA VAL A 169 -9.00 3.41 22.45
C VAL A 169 -10.52 3.55 22.58
N ALA A 170 -11.27 2.45 22.50
CA ALA A 170 -12.71 2.45 22.66
C ALA A 170 -13.14 2.99 24.04
N LEU A 171 -12.46 2.55 25.11
CA LEU A 171 -12.71 3.04 26.47
C LEU A 171 -12.47 4.54 26.59
N LEU A 172 -11.37 5.05 26.03
CA LEU A 172 -11.04 6.48 26.02
C LEU A 172 -12.12 7.28 25.28
N LEU A 173 -12.58 6.79 24.12
CA LEU A 173 -13.67 7.41 23.38
C LEU A 173 -14.98 7.39 24.19
N CYS A 174 -15.32 6.29 24.86
CA CYS A 174 -16.47 6.20 25.73
C CYS A 174 -16.40 7.20 26.90
N LEU A 175 -15.24 7.35 27.54
CA LEU A 175 -15.03 8.34 28.61
C LEU A 175 -15.16 9.77 28.09
N LEU A 176 -14.62 10.06 26.90
CA LEU A 176 -14.75 11.36 26.26
C LEU A 176 -16.22 11.67 25.94
N LEU A 177 -16.95 10.71 25.38
CA LEU A 177 -18.38 10.84 25.12
C LEU A 177 -19.16 11.00 26.42
N ALA A 178 -18.84 10.25 27.48
CA ALA A 178 -19.47 10.43 28.79
C ALA A 178 -19.19 11.84 29.34
N TYR A 179 -17.95 12.33 29.24
CA TYR A 179 -17.59 13.68 29.66
C TYR A 179 -18.39 14.74 28.89
N VAL A 180 -18.52 14.62 27.57
CA VAL A 180 -19.33 15.54 26.77
C VAL A 180 -20.82 15.40 27.12
N MET A 181 -21.35 14.19 27.18
CA MET A 181 -22.77 13.91 27.40
C MET A 181 -23.24 14.16 28.83
N TYR A 182 -22.37 14.15 29.84
CA TYR A 182 -22.72 14.54 31.21
C TYR A 182 -22.32 16.00 31.48
N GLY A 183 -21.08 16.37 31.18
CA GLY A 183 -20.56 17.72 31.47
C GLY A 183 -21.10 18.82 30.56
N ARG A 184 -21.42 18.54 29.29
CA ARG A 184 -22.03 19.52 28.37
C ARG A 184 -23.55 19.42 28.27
N ARG A 185 -24.16 18.32 28.71
CA ARG A 185 -25.63 18.18 28.77
C ARG A 185 -26.24 19.00 29.90
N GLU A 186 -25.53 19.20 31.01
CA GLU A 186 -25.88 20.26 31.97
C GLU A 186 -25.89 21.67 31.33
N GLY A 187 -25.18 21.84 30.21
CA GLY A 187 -25.22 23.06 29.42
C GLY A 187 -26.57 23.33 28.76
N LEU A 188 -27.43 22.32 28.52
CA LEU A 188 -28.82 22.58 28.09
C LEU A 188 -29.59 23.22 29.24
N HIS A 189 -29.64 22.57 30.40
CA HIS A 189 -30.40 23.09 31.55
C HIS A 189 -29.91 24.46 32.03
N LYS A 190 -28.57 24.68 32.06
CA LYS A 190 -27.99 26.01 32.37
C LYS A 190 -28.24 27.06 31.28
N ARG A 191 -28.46 26.66 30.02
CA ARG A 191 -28.90 27.57 28.95
C ARG A 191 -30.38 27.89 29.08
N ASP A 192 -31.21 26.88 29.31
CA ASP A 192 -32.66 27.03 29.47
C ASP A 192 -33.00 27.93 30.67
N MET A 193 -32.25 27.84 31.77
CA MET A 193 -32.38 28.77 32.91
C MET A 193 -31.95 30.22 32.59
N LYS A 194 -31.04 30.42 31.61
CA LYS A 194 -30.57 31.77 31.20
C LYS A 194 -31.43 32.37 30.09
N THR A 195 -32.16 31.55 29.36
CA THR A 195 -33.09 31.98 28.32
C THR A 195 -34.39 32.45 28.98
N SER A 196 -34.96 33.57 28.51
CA SER A 196 -36.22 34.07 29.05
C SER A 196 -37.38 33.14 28.71
N ASP A 197 -38.34 33.00 29.63
CA ASP A 197 -39.49 32.10 29.49
C ASP A 197 -40.25 32.31 28.17
N ILE A 198 -40.35 33.55 27.71
CA ILE A 198 -41.03 33.87 26.46
C ILE A 198 -40.32 33.33 25.22
N GLN A 199 -38.98 33.33 25.22
CA GLN A 199 -38.19 32.75 24.12
C GLN A 199 -38.27 31.22 24.15
N MET A 200 -38.30 30.62 25.34
CA MET A 200 -38.46 29.18 25.51
C MET A 200 -39.82 28.69 25.01
N VAL A 201 -40.91 29.37 25.39
CA VAL A 201 -42.27 29.05 24.94
C VAL A 201 -42.37 29.21 23.42
N HIS A 202 -41.86 30.30 22.85
CA HIS A 202 -41.89 30.51 21.40
C HIS A 202 -41.14 29.39 20.64
N HIS A 203 -39.97 28.99 21.12
CA HIS A 203 -39.21 27.90 20.52
C HIS A 203 -39.95 26.55 20.62
N ASN A 204 -40.54 26.24 21.78
CA ASN A 204 -41.31 25.01 21.98
C ASN A 204 -42.55 24.97 21.08
N THR A 205 -43.26 26.08 20.93
CA THR A 205 -44.41 26.20 20.02
C THR A 205 -44.00 25.98 18.57
N ILE A 206 -42.89 26.57 18.12
CA ILE A 206 -42.39 26.35 16.74
C ILE A 206 -42.04 24.88 16.53
N HIS A 207 -41.37 24.25 17.48
CA HIS A 207 -40.98 22.85 17.37
C HIS A 207 -42.20 21.94 17.32
N SER A 208 -43.17 22.15 18.22
CA SER A 208 -44.44 21.42 18.24
C SER A 208 -45.21 21.58 16.95
N ASN A 209 -45.37 22.81 16.45
CA ASN A 209 -46.08 23.07 15.21
C ASN A 209 -45.36 22.45 14.00
N THR A 210 -44.02 22.44 14.01
CA THR A 210 -43.23 21.82 12.94
C THR A 210 -43.36 20.30 12.96
N GLU A 211 -43.34 19.68 14.14
CA GLU A 211 -43.61 18.24 14.31
C GLU A 211 -45.01 17.88 13.84
N GLU A 212 -46.02 18.67 14.22
CA GLU A 212 -47.41 18.48 13.82
C GLU A 212 -47.57 18.60 12.30
N LEU A 213 -46.98 19.64 11.68
CA LEU A 213 -46.97 19.81 10.23
C LEU A 213 -46.22 18.68 9.51
N ARG A 214 -45.12 18.16 10.09
CA ARG A 214 -44.41 16.99 9.55
C ARG A 214 -45.24 15.72 9.64
N HIS A 215 -45.96 15.52 10.73
CA HIS A 215 -46.87 14.40 10.90
C HIS A 215 -48.04 14.47 9.90
N MET A 216 -48.62 15.66 9.70
CA MET A 216 -49.65 15.89 8.67
C MET A 216 -49.10 15.79 7.24
N ALA A 217 -47.83 16.10 7.02
CA ALA A 217 -47.19 15.95 5.72
C ALA A 217 -46.83 14.48 5.43
N SER A 218 -46.46 13.69 6.44
CA SER A 218 -46.18 12.25 6.25
C SER A 218 -47.44 11.44 6.00
N SER A 219 -48.60 11.90 6.50
CA SER A 219 -49.91 11.29 6.27
C SER A 219 -50.59 11.73 4.96
N ARG A 220 -49.99 12.65 4.20
CA ARG A 220 -50.45 13.02 2.86
C ARG A 220 -49.85 12.08 1.82
N ASP A 221 -50.63 11.10 1.35
CA ASP A 221 -50.41 10.36 0.09
C ASP A 221 -50.64 11.26 -1.15
N VAL A 222 -50.22 12.52 -1.08
CA VAL A 222 -50.36 13.50 -2.16
C VAL A 222 -48.96 13.82 -2.68
N PRO A 223 -48.72 13.76 -4.01
CA PRO A 223 -47.44 14.14 -4.59
C PRO A 223 -47.01 15.51 -4.08
N ARG A 224 -45.73 15.66 -3.71
CA ARG A 224 -45.19 16.95 -3.24
C ARG A 224 -45.56 18.06 -4.24
N PRO A 225 -46.06 19.21 -3.77
CA PRO A 225 -46.44 20.30 -4.66
C PRO A 225 -45.23 20.73 -5.48
N LEU A 226 -45.43 20.92 -6.78
CA LEU A 226 -44.37 21.23 -7.75
C LEU A 226 -43.57 22.50 -7.37
N SER A 227 -44.14 23.39 -6.56
CA SER A 227 -43.47 24.58 -6.01
C SER A 227 -42.33 24.28 -5.03
N THR A 228 -42.26 23.07 -4.50
CA THR A 228 -41.18 22.61 -3.60
C THR A 228 -40.09 21.81 -4.33
N LEU A 229 -40.28 21.54 -5.63
CA LEU A 229 -39.23 20.97 -6.46
C LEU A 229 -38.27 22.09 -6.88
N PRO A 230 -36.95 21.85 -6.84
CA PRO A 230 -35.99 22.82 -7.32
C PRO A 230 -36.21 23.07 -8.81
N MET A 231 -36.37 24.34 -9.20
CA MET A 231 -36.66 24.76 -10.58
C MET A 231 -35.57 24.36 -11.60
N PHE A 232 -34.40 24.01 -11.09
CA PHE A 232 -33.25 23.53 -11.84
C PHE A 232 -32.58 22.41 -11.05
N ASN A 233 -32.04 21.43 -11.75
CA ASN A 233 -31.25 20.39 -11.12
C ASN A 233 -29.93 21.01 -10.62
N VAL A 234 -29.70 21.03 -9.31
CA VAL A 234 -28.53 21.69 -8.69
C VAL A 234 -27.19 21.11 -9.18
N ARG A 235 -27.17 19.87 -9.68
CA ARG A 235 -25.96 19.19 -10.14
C ARG A 235 -25.67 19.38 -11.63
N THR A 236 -26.70 19.61 -12.45
CA THR A 236 -26.55 19.72 -13.92
C THR A 236 -26.92 21.10 -14.47
N GLY A 237 -27.52 21.98 -13.67
CA GLY A 237 -27.96 23.33 -14.09
C GLY A 237 -29.11 23.33 -15.09
N GLU A 238 -29.61 22.16 -15.46
CA GLU A 238 -30.65 21.98 -16.47
C GLU A 238 -32.02 22.36 -15.87
N ARG A 239 -32.74 23.25 -16.55
CA ARG A 239 -34.13 23.58 -16.21
C ARG A 239 -35.00 22.41 -16.66
N VAL A 240 -35.79 21.87 -15.73
CA VAL A 240 -36.78 20.82 -16.05
C VAL A 240 -37.78 21.40 -17.05
N SER A 241 -37.90 20.79 -18.23
CA SER A 241 -38.92 21.18 -19.22
C SER A 241 -40.32 20.99 -18.65
N PRO A 242 -41.27 21.90 -18.90
CA PRO A 242 -42.65 21.71 -18.45
C PRO A 242 -43.19 20.43 -19.10
N LEU A 243 -43.52 19.43 -18.28
CA LEU A 243 -44.15 18.21 -18.74
C LEU A 243 -45.47 18.56 -19.47
N PRO A 244 -45.76 17.93 -20.62
CA PRO A 244 -47.05 18.08 -21.26
C PRO A 244 -48.16 17.48 -20.40
N GLY A 245 -48.99 18.37 -19.85
CA GLY A 245 -50.34 18.16 -19.32
C GLY A 245 -50.73 16.77 -18.83
N ARG A 246 -50.55 16.53 -17.53
CA ARG A 246 -51.48 15.67 -16.77
C ARG A 246 -52.35 16.61 -15.96
N HIS A 247 -53.66 16.56 -16.20
CA HIS A 247 -54.67 17.48 -15.69
C HIS A 247 -54.40 17.96 -14.25
N ASP A 248 -54.14 19.26 -14.10
CA ASP A 248 -54.08 19.95 -12.81
C ASP A 248 -55.48 19.92 -12.17
N SER A 249 -55.70 18.97 -11.27
CA SER A 249 -56.85 18.96 -10.35
C SER A 249 -56.78 20.10 -9.31
N ALA A 250 -55.76 20.97 -9.37
CA ALA A 250 -55.56 22.10 -8.49
C ALA A 250 -56.36 23.36 -8.88
N HIS A 251 -57.06 23.35 -10.03
CA HIS A 251 -57.88 24.47 -10.50
C HIS A 251 -59.38 24.34 -10.23
N VAL A 252 -59.80 23.48 -9.29
CA VAL A 252 -61.20 23.50 -8.84
C VAL A 252 -61.37 24.64 -7.83
N PRO A 253 -62.09 25.73 -8.16
CA PRO A 253 -62.37 26.77 -7.18
C PRO A 253 -63.30 26.18 -6.11
N LEU A 254 -62.82 26.10 -4.86
CA LEU A 254 -63.65 25.83 -3.69
C LEU A 254 -64.47 27.09 -3.34
N ILE A 255 -65.37 27.52 -4.22
CA ILE A 255 -66.48 28.41 -3.87
C ILE A 255 -67.74 27.88 -4.54
N LEU A 256 -68.40 26.96 -3.85
CA LEU A 256 -69.82 26.66 -4.05
C LEU A 256 -70.35 25.94 -2.81
N ALA A 257 -70.48 26.71 -1.72
CA ALA A 257 -71.38 26.39 -0.60
C ALA A 257 -71.55 27.65 0.25
N GLN A 258 -72.25 28.65 -0.28
CA GLN A 258 -72.96 29.60 0.55
C GLN A 258 -74.40 29.67 0.03
N GLN A 259 -75.22 28.78 0.57
CA GLN A 259 -76.67 28.91 0.67
C GLN A 259 -77.15 28.08 1.86
#